data_AF-A0A1V2QDW3-F1
#
_entry.id   AF-A0A1V2QDW3-F1
#
_cell.length_a   1.000
_cell.length_b   1.000
_cell.length_c   1.000
_cell.angle_alpha   90.00
_cell.angle_beta   90.00
_cell.angle_gamma   90.00
#
_symmetry.space_group_name_H-M   'P 1'
#
loop_
_entity.id
_entity.type
_entity.pdbx_description
1 polymer ?
#
loop_
_entity_poly.entity_id
_entity_poly.type
_entity_poly.pdbx_seq_one_letter_code
_entity_poly.pdbx_strand_id
1 'polypeptide(L)'
;MHLAHEEELLRSDVVANRSMNRTRPLTGRDSYRTALAFDIVAHQPATWLDLCCGSGKALIDAAALLPGTAITGLDLVDQFTTATAATVDLVAAPVSAWQPEHRYDLITCVHGMHYIGDKLGTLTRAVQWLAPKGVFVANFDATAVRDRDGNPLNVTKALRAADFDYNARTRRIRKIGPDTTPFPWRYLGADKSAGPNYTGQPAVDSYYGSHG
;
A
#
# COMPACT_ATOMS: atom_id res chain seq x y z
N MET A 1 16.65 19.69 -7.31
CA MET A 1 15.91 18.72 -6.49
C MET A 1 16.68 17.41 -6.50
N HIS A 2 16.93 16.81 -5.34
CA HIS A 2 17.59 15.51 -5.24
C HIS A 2 16.52 14.43 -5.13
N LEU A 3 16.49 13.49 -6.08
CA LEU A 3 15.61 12.34 -6.02
C LEU A 3 16.34 11.19 -5.32
N ALA A 4 15.81 10.77 -4.18
CA ALA A 4 16.34 9.65 -3.45
C ALA A 4 16.05 8.34 -4.18
N HIS A 5 17.08 7.51 -4.34
CA HIS A 5 16.93 6.13 -4.77
C HIS A 5 16.41 5.26 -3.63
N GLU A 6 15.97 4.05 -3.98
CA GLU A 6 15.33 3.13 -3.05
C GLU A 6 16.11 2.89 -1.75
N GLU A 7 17.39 2.54 -1.83
CA GLU A 7 18.20 2.26 -0.63
C GLU A 7 18.29 3.46 0.32
N GLU A 8 18.33 4.68 -0.23
CA GLU A 8 18.32 5.92 0.54
C GLU A 8 16.95 6.15 1.20
N LEU A 9 15.87 5.91 0.46
CA LEU A 9 14.51 6.02 0.98
C LEU A 9 14.29 5.06 2.14
N LEU A 10 14.66 3.78 2.00
CA LEU A 10 14.46 2.74 3.02
C LEU A 10 15.18 3.03 4.35
N ARG A 11 16.16 3.96 4.37
CA ARG A 11 16.86 4.41 5.57
C ARG A 11 16.41 5.78 6.09
N SER A 12 15.48 6.43 5.39
CA SER A 12 15.03 7.77 5.75
C SER A 12 14.00 7.76 6.89
N ASP A 13 14.02 8.80 7.73
CA ASP A 13 13.07 8.95 8.84
C ASP A 13 11.60 9.12 8.37
N VAL A 14 11.37 9.44 7.09
CA VAL A 14 10.05 9.55 6.49
C VAL A 14 9.50 8.16 6.12
N VAL A 15 10.33 7.29 5.55
CA VAL A 15 9.91 5.98 5.04
C VAL A 15 10.08 4.87 6.08
N ALA A 16 11.20 4.84 6.78
CA ALA A 16 11.44 3.94 7.92
C ALA A 16 10.84 4.49 9.23
N ASN A 17 9.78 5.30 9.11
CA ASN A 17 9.23 6.03 10.24
C ASN A 17 8.59 5.09 11.27
N ARG A 18 8.99 5.23 12.53
CA ARG A 18 8.43 4.49 13.68
C ARG A 18 7.27 5.19 14.39
N SER A 19 7.06 6.48 14.12
CA SER A 19 6.21 7.38 14.93
C SER A 19 4.73 7.46 14.54
N MET A 20 4.30 6.80 13.46
CA MET A 20 2.94 6.96 12.93
C MET A 20 1.96 5.95 13.51
N ASN A 21 0.68 6.05 13.09
CA ASN A 21 -0.41 5.17 13.55
C ASN A 21 -0.24 3.72 13.07
N ARG A 22 0.75 3.03 13.64
CA ARG A 22 1.14 1.65 13.36
C ARG A 22 0.25 0.64 14.09
N THR A 23 -0.55 1.11 15.04
CA THR A 23 -1.45 0.30 15.86
C THR A 23 -2.92 0.50 15.46
N ARG A 24 -3.18 0.90 14.21
CA ARG A 24 -4.53 1.15 13.72
C ARG A 24 -5.39 -0.12 13.89
N PRO A 25 -6.57 -0.03 14.53
CA PRO A 25 -7.43 -1.19 14.74
C PRO A 25 -8.18 -1.59 13.47
N LEU A 26 -8.68 -2.84 13.45
CA LEU A 26 -9.53 -3.33 12.36
C LEU A 26 -10.89 -2.60 12.30
N THR A 27 -11.48 -2.31 13.45
CA THR A 27 -12.82 -1.68 13.60
C THR A 27 -12.78 -0.43 14.48
N GLY A 28 -13.84 0.38 14.43
CA GLY A 28 -13.94 1.66 15.15
C GLY A 28 -13.78 2.90 14.25
N ARG A 29 -13.74 4.09 14.87
CA ARG A 29 -13.77 5.37 14.14
C ARG A 29 -12.54 5.61 13.28
N ASP A 30 -11.36 5.28 13.78
CA ASP A 30 -10.07 5.41 13.07
C ASP A 30 -9.51 4.03 12.70
N SER A 31 -10.25 3.27 11.91
CA SER A 31 -9.98 1.85 11.64
C SER A 31 -9.73 1.55 10.16
N TYR A 32 -9.33 0.31 9.85
CA TYR A 32 -9.22 -0.19 8.48
C TYR A 32 -10.54 -0.05 7.73
N ARG A 33 -11.66 -0.44 8.37
CA ARG A 33 -13.00 -0.34 7.78
C ARG A 33 -13.33 1.08 7.35
N THR A 34 -13.04 2.07 8.19
CA THR A 34 -13.32 3.48 7.87
C THR A 34 -12.33 4.03 6.83
N ALA A 35 -11.04 3.72 6.95
CA ALA A 35 -10.00 4.21 6.04
C ALA A 35 -10.25 3.74 4.59
N LEU A 36 -10.64 2.47 4.43
CA LEU A 36 -10.88 1.85 3.13
C LEU A 36 -12.33 1.95 2.65
N ALA A 37 -13.29 2.24 3.55
CA ALA A 37 -14.72 2.03 3.31
C ALA A 37 -15.02 0.61 2.78
N PHE A 38 -14.32 -0.37 3.35
CA PHE A 38 -14.38 -1.77 2.96
C PHE A 38 -14.46 -2.64 4.21
N ASP A 39 -15.42 -3.56 4.25
CA ASP A 39 -15.62 -4.46 5.38
C ASP A 39 -14.90 -5.79 5.13
N ILE A 40 -13.67 -5.88 5.64
CA ILE A 40 -12.80 -7.06 5.49
C ILE A 40 -13.44 -8.31 6.11
N VAL A 41 -14.09 -8.16 7.26
CA VAL A 41 -14.73 -9.27 7.98
C VAL A 41 -15.93 -9.79 7.19
N ALA A 42 -16.76 -8.90 6.65
CA ALA A 42 -17.87 -9.31 5.79
C ALA A 42 -17.40 -9.92 4.45
N HIS A 43 -16.21 -9.54 3.96
CA HIS A 43 -15.65 -10.07 2.72
C HIS A 43 -15.17 -11.53 2.84
N GLN A 44 -14.73 -11.96 4.03
CA GLN A 44 -14.26 -13.32 4.33
C GLN A 44 -13.26 -13.88 3.30
N PRO A 45 -12.12 -13.19 3.04
CA PRO A 45 -11.10 -13.72 2.13
C PRO A 45 -10.47 -15.00 2.68
N ALA A 46 -10.09 -15.97 1.84
CA ALA A 46 -9.34 -17.13 2.33
C ALA A 46 -7.87 -16.77 2.58
N THR A 47 -7.30 -15.88 1.75
CA THR A 47 -5.95 -15.33 1.92
C THR A 47 -5.96 -13.80 1.88
N TRP A 48 -5.31 -13.17 2.86
CA TRP A 48 -5.21 -11.72 2.97
C TRP A 48 -3.75 -11.28 3.13
N LEU A 49 -3.27 -10.40 2.25
CA LEU A 49 -2.01 -9.67 2.40
C LEU A 49 -2.29 -8.20 2.75
N ASP A 50 -1.62 -7.69 3.77
CA ASP A 50 -1.63 -6.25 4.09
C ASP A 50 -0.24 -5.65 3.93
N LEU A 51 -0.14 -4.65 3.04
CA LEU A 51 1.09 -3.93 2.75
C LEU A 51 1.20 -2.70 3.65
N CYS A 52 2.36 -2.55 4.28
CA CYS A 52 2.64 -1.54 5.31
C CYS A 52 1.75 -1.72 6.53
N CYS A 53 1.71 -2.94 7.09
CA CYS A 53 0.78 -3.32 8.16
C CYS A 53 1.08 -2.68 9.53
N GLY A 54 2.14 -1.89 9.65
CA GLY A 54 2.57 -1.27 10.90
C GLY A 54 2.98 -2.32 11.92
N SER A 55 2.33 -2.36 13.08
CA SER A 55 2.57 -3.37 14.10
C SER A 55 1.77 -4.65 13.89
N GLY A 56 0.96 -4.74 12.82
CA GLY A 56 0.07 -5.89 12.58
C GLY A 56 -1.19 -5.91 13.46
N LYS A 57 -1.48 -4.84 14.21
CA LYS A 57 -2.61 -4.80 15.16
C LYS A 57 -3.96 -5.17 14.52
N ALA A 58 -4.29 -4.59 13.37
CA ALA A 58 -5.54 -4.90 12.68
C ALA A 58 -5.62 -6.36 12.20
N LEU A 59 -4.48 -6.95 11.82
CA LEU A 59 -4.39 -8.33 11.35
C LEU A 59 -4.60 -9.31 12.51
N ILE A 60 -4.00 -9.02 13.67
CA ILE A 60 -4.22 -9.78 14.90
C ILE A 60 -5.68 -9.69 15.35
N ASP A 61 -6.28 -8.50 15.29
CA ASP A 61 -7.71 -8.31 15.59
C ASP A 61 -8.60 -9.13 14.63
N ALA A 62 -8.23 -9.20 13.35
CA ALA A 62 -8.97 -9.92 12.34
C ALA A 62 -8.87 -11.44 12.49
N ALA A 63 -7.72 -11.96 12.92
CA ALA A 63 -7.52 -13.41 13.10
C ALA A 63 -8.53 -14.04 14.06
N ALA A 64 -9.01 -13.28 15.06
CA ALA A 64 -10.07 -13.72 15.96
C ALA A 64 -11.46 -13.79 15.30
N LEU A 65 -11.70 -12.97 14.29
CA LEU A 65 -12.98 -12.85 13.58
C LEU A 65 -13.02 -13.68 12.28
N LEU A 66 -11.85 -14.03 11.76
CA LEU A 66 -11.63 -14.73 10.50
C LEU A 66 -10.70 -15.94 10.71
N PRO A 67 -11.11 -16.95 11.50
CA PRO A 67 -10.24 -18.07 11.86
C PRO A 67 -9.83 -18.96 10.67
N GLY A 68 -10.53 -18.86 9.53
CA GLY A 68 -10.21 -19.56 8.30
C GLY A 68 -9.35 -18.77 7.31
N THR A 69 -9.01 -17.50 7.61
CA THR A 69 -8.21 -16.66 6.73
C THR A 69 -6.73 -16.79 7.07
N ALA A 70 -5.90 -17.12 6.08
CA ALA A 70 -4.46 -16.99 6.18
C ALA A 70 -4.07 -15.52 5.93
N ILE A 71 -3.42 -14.89 6.90
CA ILE A 71 -3.12 -13.46 6.91
C ILE A 71 -1.61 -13.26 6.86
N THR A 72 -1.14 -12.46 5.90
CA THR A 72 0.26 -12.02 5.80
C THR A 72 0.29 -10.50 5.99
N GLY A 73 1.05 -10.01 6.97
CA GLY A 73 1.37 -8.59 7.11
C GLY A 73 2.80 -8.32 6.69
N LEU A 74 2.99 -7.34 5.81
CA LEU A 74 4.30 -6.92 5.35
C LEU A 74 4.55 -5.49 5.80
N ASP A 75 5.65 -5.25 6.51
CA ASP A 75 6.08 -3.89 6.86
C ASP A 75 7.60 -3.75 6.73
N LEU A 76 8.08 -2.53 6.49
CA LEU A 76 9.51 -2.26 6.43
C LEU A 76 10.16 -2.36 7.81
N VAL A 77 9.43 -1.99 8.86
CA VAL A 77 9.96 -1.85 10.21
C VAL A 77 9.54 -3.05 11.06
N ASP A 78 10.52 -3.85 11.47
CA ASP A 78 10.36 -4.99 12.37
C ASP A 78 10.03 -4.57 13.82
N GLN A 79 8.80 -4.12 14.04
CA GLN A 79 8.25 -3.82 15.37
C GLN A 79 6.79 -4.27 15.43
N PHE A 80 6.61 -5.55 15.14
CA PHE A 80 5.32 -6.19 15.21
C PHE A 80 4.86 -6.35 16.66
N THR A 81 3.56 -6.23 16.87
CA THR A 81 2.94 -6.77 18.08
C THR A 81 3.05 -8.29 17.99
N THR A 82 3.36 -8.94 19.11
CA THR A 82 3.44 -10.41 19.14
C THR A 82 2.11 -11.01 18.66
N ALA A 83 2.14 -11.65 17.49
CA ALA A 83 1.01 -12.39 16.99
C ALA A 83 0.83 -13.65 17.84
N THR A 84 -0.39 -13.87 18.33
CA THR A 84 -0.74 -15.07 19.10
C THR A 84 -1.47 -16.10 18.25
N ALA A 85 -1.98 -15.71 17.08
CA ALA A 85 -2.71 -16.58 16.17
C ALA A 85 -1.76 -17.18 15.12
N ALA A 86 -1.81 -18.51 14.95
CA ALA A 86 -1.01 -19.24 13.97
C ALA A 86 -1.37 -18.91 12.51
N THR A 87 -2.50 -18.24 12.26
CA THR A 87 -2.94 -17.82 10.93
C THR A 87 -2.35 -16.49 10.47
N VAL A 88 -1.57 -15.81 11.32
CA VAL A 88 -0.96 -14.51 11.01
C VAL A 88 0.56 -14.66 10.88
N ASP A 89 1.06 -14.39 9.69
CA ASP A 89 2.48 -14.28 9.39
C ASP A 89 2.87 -12.80 9.21
N LEU A 90 3.89 -12.32 9.94
CA LEU A 90 4.34 -10.93 9.93
C LEU A 90 5.78 -10.87 9.44
N VAL A 91 5.98 -10.20 8.31
CA VAL A 91 7.23 -10.19 7.56
C VAL A 91 7.81 -8.78 7.54
N ALA A 92 9.05 -8.65 7.99
CA ALA A 92 9.82 -7.42 7.90
C ALA A 92 10.60 -7.38 6.57
N ALA A 93 10.06 -6.71 5.56
CA ALA A 93 10.74 -6.52 4.28
C ALA A 93 10.18 -5.32 3.50
N PRO A 94 10.99 -4.67 2.64
CA PRO A 94 10.49 -3.66 1.73
C PRO A 94 9.58 -4.27 0.68
N VAL A 95 8.42 -3.62 0.43
CA VAL A 95 7.41 -4.05 -0.56
C VAL A 95 7.99 -4.25 -1.97
N SER A 96 9.00 -3.46 -2.32
CA SER A 96 9.67 -3.50 -3.61
C SER A 96 10.54 -4.74 -3.84
N ALA A 97 11.14 -5.30 -2.77
CA ALA A 97 11.98 -6.50 -2.86
C ALA A 97 11.24 -7.78 -2.47
N TRP A 98 10.07 -7.66 -1.83
CA TRP A 98 9.29 -8.81 -1.41
C TRP A 98 8.39 -9.35 -2.53
N GLN A 99 8.29 -10.68 -2.63
CA GLN A 99 7.35 -11.38 -3.51
C GLN A 99 6.68 -12.52 -2.75
N PRO A 100 5.38 -12.77 -2.95
CA PRO A 100 4.71 -13.91 -2.34
C PRO A 100 4.92 -15.19 -3.15
N GLU A 101 4.83 -16.32 -2.47
CA GLU A 101 4.80 -17.66 -3.10
C GLU A 101 3.43 -17.98 -3.71
N HIS A 102 2.39 -17.29 -3.25
CA HIS A 102 1.00 -17.55 -3.62
C HIS A 102 0.25 -16.25 -3.95
N ARG A 103 -0.93 -16.40 -4.54
CA ARG A 103 -1.84 -15.29 -4.85
C ARG A 103 -2.82 -15.07 -3.70
N TYR A 104 -3.30 -13.83 -3.55
CA TYR A 104 -4.19 -13.43 -2.47
C TYR A 104 -5.61 -13.11 -2.94
N ASP A 105 -6.61 -13.47 -2.13
CA ASP A 105 -8.00 -13.08 -2.33
C ASP A 105 -8.25 -11.62 -1.92
N LEU A 106 -7.49 -11.11 -0.95
CA LEU A 106 -7.51 -9.71 -0.54
C LEU A 106 -6.09 -9.18 -0.41
N ILE A 107 -5.85 -8.00 -0.98
CA ILE A 107 -4.65 -7.22 -0.72
C ILE A 107 -5.06 -5.82 -0.26
N THR A 108 -4.56 -5.39 0.89
CA THR A 108 -4.80 -4.04 1.42
C THR A 108 -3.52 -3.23 1.55
N CYS A 109 -3.65 -1.90 1.50
CA CYS A 109 -2.58 -0.98 1.88
C CYS A 109 -3.21 0.28 2.49
N VAL A 110 -3.32 0.31 3.83
CA VAL A 110 -3.93 1.42 4.55
C VAL A 110 -2.89 2.50 4.80
N HIS A 111 -2.99 3.61 4.06
CA HIS A 111 -2.06 4.76 4.12
C HIS A 111 -0.57 4.46 3.86
N GLY A 112 -0.18 3.22 3.61
CA GLY A 112 1.22 2.84 3.33
C GLY A 112 1.80 3.50 2.09
N MET A 113 0.98 3.75 1.07
CA MET A 113 1.40 4.38 -0.19
C MET A 113 2.06 5.75 0.00
N HIS A 114 1.85 6.44 1.12
CA HIS A 114 2.51 7.72 1.41
C HIS A 114 4.02 7.61 1.60
N TYR A 115 4.51 6.43 1.96
CA TYR A 115 5.90 6.19 2.34
C TYR A 115 6.65 5.35 1.30
N ILE A 116 5.92 4.88 0.28
CA ILE A 116 6.49 4.10 -0.80
C ILE A 116 7.07 5.04 -1.85
N GLY A 117 8.33 4.77 -2.23
CA GLY A 117 9.02 5.46 -3.31
C GLY A 117 8.35 5.25 -4.66
N ASP A 118 8.32 4.02 -5.17
CA ASP A 118 7.68 3.66 -6.45
C ASP A 118 6.21 3.26 -6.26
N LYS A 119 5.34 4.25 -6.08
CA LYS A 119 3.91 4.02 -5.86
C LYS A 119 3.23 3.28 -7.03
N LEU A 120 3.54 3.64 -8.28
CA LEU A 120 2.90 3.02 -9.45
C LEU A 120 3.41 1.59 -9.65
N GLY A 121 4.72 1.36 -9.47
CA GLY A 121 5.29 0.01 -9.46
C GLY A 121 4.68 -0.86 -8.35
N THR A 122 4.47 -0.32 -7.15
CA THR A 122 3.77 -1.05 -6.08
C THR A 122 2.33 -1.40 -6.44
N LEU A 123 1.56 -0.47 -7.04
CA LEU A 123 0.20 -0.77 -7.49
C LEU A 123 0.20 -1.93 -8.51
N THR A 124 1.11 -1.89 -9.50
CA THR A 124 1.26 -2.95 -10.50
C THR A 124 1.62 -4.29 -9.84
N ARG A 125 2.60 -4.32 -8.94
CA ARG A 125 3.00 -5.56 -8.23
C ARG A 125 1.86 -6.11 -7.38
N ALA A 126 1.20 -5.27 -6.60
CA ALA A 126 0.11 -5.69 -5.73
C ALA A 126 -1.01 -6.37 -6.53
N VAL A 127 -1.43 -5.78 -7.66
CA VAL A 127 -2.49 -6.40 -8.47
C VAL A 127 -2.01 -7.68 -9.16
N GLN A 128 -0.74 -7.80 -9.53
CA GLN A 128 -0.18 -9.06 -10.05
C GLN A 128 -0.25 -10.21 -9.05
N TRP A 129 -0.29 -9.93 -7.75
CA TRP A 129 -0.39 -10.94 -6.69
C TRP A 129 -1.84 -11.34 -6.38
N LEU A 130 -2.85 -10.74 -7.02
CA LEU A 130 -4.24 -11.12 -6.81
C LEU A 130 -4.56 -12.50 -7.42
N ALA A 131 -5.43 -13.23 -6.73
CA ALA A 131 -6.13 -14.38 -7.29
C ALA A 131 -7.13 -13.91 -8.38
N PRO A 132 -7.64 -14.80 -9.26
CA PRO A 132 -8.53 -14.42 -10.38
C PRO A 132 -9.77 -13.58 -10.05
N LYS A 133 -10.20 -13.57 -8.78
CA LYS A 133 -11.29 -12.72 -8.27
C LYS A 133 -10.90 -11.91 -7.04
N GLY A 134 -9.60 -11.89 -6.73
CA GLY A 134 -9.07 -11.18 -5.58
C GLY A 134 -9.30 -9.69 -5.69
N VAL A 135 -9.35 -9.01 -4.55
CA VAL A 135 -9.60 -7.57 -4.47
C VAL A 135 -8.37 -6.88 -3.90
N PHE A 136 -7.90 -5.84 -4.58
CA PHE A 136 -6.97 -4.88 -4.02
C PHE A 136 -7.74 -3.64 -3.55
N VAL A 137 -7.50 -3.18 -2.32
CA VAL A 137 -8.09 -1.93 -1.77
C VAL A 137 -7.05 -1.15 -0.98
N ALA A 138 -6.84 0.12 -1.33
CA ALA A 138 -5.84 0.94 -0.66
C ALA A 138 -6.24 2.41 -0.56
N ASN A 139 -5.50 3.14 0.27
CA ASN A 139 -5.43 4.58 0.18
C ASN A 139 -4.32 4.98 -0.80
N PHE A 140 -4.64 5.87 -1.73
CA PHE A 140 -3.70 6.34 -2.74
C PHE A 140 -3.94 7.81 -3.03
N ASP A 141 -2.86 8.61 -2.98
CA ASP A 141 -2.93 10.02 -3.31
C ASP A 141 -2.26 10.31 -4.65
N ALA A 142 -3.08 10.49 -5.69
CA ALA A 142 -2.60 10.79 -7.03
C ALA A 142 -1.81 12.11 -7.13
N THR A 143 -1.98 13.05 -6.18
CA THR A 143 -1.22 14.32 -6.22
C THR A 143 0.23 14.17 -5.79
N ALA A 144 0.57 13.05 -5.13
CA ALA A 144 1.95 12.71 -4.75
C ALA A 144 2.72 12.03 -5.89
N VAL A 145 2.19 12.06 -7.12
CA VAL A 145 2.84 11.52 -8.31
C VAL A 145 3.19 12.65 -9.27
N ARG A 146 4.47 12.77 -9.59
CA ARG A 146 5.07 13.88 -10.31
C ARG A 146 5.72 13.41 -11.62
N ASP A 147 5.72 14.28 -12.62
CA ASP A 147 6.61 14.12 -13.77
C ASP A 147 8.06 14.51 -13.40
N ARG A 148 8.98 14.39 -14.36
CA ARG A 148 10.41 14.73 -14.17
C ARG A 148 10.67 16.18 -13.76
N ASP A 149 9.77 17.08 -14.09
CA ASP A 149 9.89 18.52 -13.85
C ASP A 149 9.19 18.94 -12.55
N GLY A 150 8.57 17.98 -11.84
CA GLY A 150 7.86 18.19 -10.58
C GLY A 150 6.39 18.61 -10.74
N ASN A 151 5.85 18.60 -11.97
CA ASN A 151 4.44 18.87 -12.17
C ASN A 151 3.60 17.64 -11.78
N PRO A 152 2.34 17.83 -11.32
CA PRO A 152 1.43 16.72 -11.11
C PRO A 152 1.24 15.89 -12.38
N LEU A 153 1.46 14.58 -12.28
CA LEU A 153 1.24 13.66 -13.37
C LEU A 153 -0.23 13.25 -13.43
N ASN A 154 -0.85 13.28 -14.62
CA ASN A 154 -2.24 12.83 -14.78
C ASN A 154 -2.35 11.30 -14.78
N VAL A 155 -2.19 10.70 -13.59
CA VAL A 155 -2.27 9.24 -13.40
C VAL A 155 -3.70 8.71 -13.48
N THR A 156 -4.71 9.55 -13.24
CA THR A 156 -6.12 9.09 -13.17
C THR A 156 -6.61 8.46 -14.47
N LYS A 157 -6.17 8.97 -15.62
CA LYS A 157 -6.47 8.38 -16.93
C LYS A 157 -5.85 6.99 -17.09
N ALA A 158 -4.61 6.83 -16.65
CA ALA A 158 -3.90 5.55 -16.74
C ALA A 158 -4.46 4.52 -15.74
N LEU A 159 -4.81 4.95 -14.52
CA LEU A 159 -5.52 4.11 -13.54
C LEU A 159 -6.82 3.54 -14.14
N ARG A 160 -7.63 4.40 -14.77
CA ARG A 160 -8.87 3.96 -15.42
C ARG A 160 -8.60 3.00 -16.59
N ALA A 161 -7.57 3.26 -17.38
CA ALA A 161 -7.20 2.38 -18.50
C ALA A 161 -6.71 0.99 -18.03
N ALA A 162 -6.19 0.91 -16.80
CA ALA A 162 -5.83 -0.33 -16.12
C ALA A 162 -6.95 -0.84 -15.18
N ASP A 163 -8.21 -0.45 -15.44
CA ASP A 163 -9.41 -0.87 -14.71
C ASP A 163 -9.38 -0.66 -13.18
N PHE A 164 -8.62 0.32 -12.69
CA PHE A 164 -8.71 0.75 -11.30
C PHE A 164 -9.93 1.67 -11.10
N ASP A 165 -10.69 1.39 -10.05
CA ASP A 165 -11.65 2.32 -9.48
C ASP A 165 -10.92 3.25 -8.51
N TYR A 166 -10.77 4.53 -8.87
CA TYR A 166 -10.10 5.53 -8.06
C TYR A 166 -11.01 6.71 -7.77
N ASN A 167 -11.17 7.01 -6.48
CA ASN A 167 -11.92 8.16 -6.00
C ASN A 167 -10.97 9.23 -5.43
N ALA A 168 -10.77 10.32 -6.18
CA ALA A 168 -9.88 11.40 -5.80
C ALA A 168 -10.33 12.18 -4.54
N ARG A 169 -11.64 12.22 -4.23
CA ARG A 169 -12.15 12.91 -3.03
C ARG A 169 -11.81 12.12 -1.77
N THR A 170 -11.95 10.80 -1.81
CA THR A 170 -11.69 9.94 -0.65
C THR A 170 -10.28 9.34 -0.64
N ARG A 171 -9.50 9.54 -1.71
CA ARG A 171 -8.15 8.99 -1.90
C ARG A 171 -8.13 7.47 -1.78
N ARG A 172 -9.17 6.81 -2.29
CA ARG A 172 -9.32 5.35 -2.25
C ARG A 172 -9.20 4.79 -3.65
N ILE A 173 -8.48 3.68 -3.75
CA ILE A 173 -8.27 2.94 -4.98
C ILE A 173 -8.65 1.48 -4.79
N ARG A 174 -9.25 0.89 -5.81
CA ARG A 174 -9.64 -0.52 -5.82
C ARG A 174 -9.40 -1.16 -7.18
N LYS A 175 -9.05 -2.46 -7.18
CA LYS A 175 -8.99 -3.32 -8.36
C LYS A 175 -9.57 -4.69 -8.04
N ILE A 176 -10.18 -5.33 -9.05
CA ILE A 176 -10.58 -6.74 -8.99
C ILE A 176 -9.75 -7.52 -10.01
N GLY A 177 -9.28 -8.68 -9.58
CA GLY A 177 -8.53 -9.63 -10.40
C GLY A 177 -7.13 -9.16 -10.74
N PRO A 178 -6.26 -10.08 -11.17
CA PRO A 178 -4.89 -9.76 -11.51
C PRO A 178 -4.80 -8.94 -12.78
N ASP A 179 -3.76 -8.13 -12.87
CA ASP A 179 -3.41 -7.38 -14.06
C ASP A 179 -1.88 -7.34 -14.19
N THR A 180 -1.37 -7.41 -15.41
CA THR A 180 0.07 -7.31 -15.71
C THR A 180 0.41 -6.09 -16.54
N THR A 181 -0.59 -5.28 -16.91
CA THR A 181 -0.43 -4.08 -17.73
C THR A 181 0.44 -3.05 -16.98
N PRO A 182 1.63 -2.71 -17.48
CA PRO A 182 2.46 -1.71 -16.84
C PRO A 182 1.88 -0.31 -17.07
N PHE A 183 2.08 0.58 -16.10
CA PHE A 183 1.83 2.00 -16.32
C PHE A 183 2.82 2.56 -17.35
N PRO A 184 2.43 3.57 -18.15
CA PRO A 184 3.25 4.10 -19.25
C PRO A 184 4.40 5.00 -18.79
N TRP A 185 4.82 4.93 -17.53
CA TRP A 185 5.92 5.72 -16.98
C TRP A 185 6.97 4.89 -16.25
N ARG A 186 8.21 5.34 -16.32
CA ARG A 186 9.36 4.79 -15.62
C ARG A 186 9.62 5.58 -14.35
N TYR A 187 9.77 4.89 -13.22
CA TYR A 187 10.13 5.50 -11.93
C TYR A 187 11.55 6.09 -11.98
N LEU A 188 11.71 7.32 -11.48
CA LEU A 188 12.96 8.08 -11.46
C LEU A 188 13.56 8.22 -10.06
N GLY A 189 12.77 7.98 -9.01
CA GLY A 189 13.13 8.22 -7.62
C GLY A 189 12.00 8.96 -6.88
N ALA A 190 12.20 9.24 -5.59
CA ALA A 190 11.23 10.00 -4.81
C ALA A 190 11.87 11.17 -4.07
N ASP A 191 11.08 12.21 -3.89
CA ASP A 191 11.44 13.34 -3.03
C ASP A 191 10.92 13.07 -1.61
N LYS A 192 11.84 12.81 -0.69
CA LYS A 192 11.54 12.61 0.74
C LYS A 192 11.30 13.92 1.50
N SER A 193 11.43 15.07 0.84
CA SER A 193 11.20 16.41 1.38
C SER A 193 9.90 17.06 0.89
N ALA A 194 9.01 16.27 0.26
CA ALA A 194 7.75 16.73 -0.34
C ALA A 194 6.77 17.39 0.65
N GLY A 195 6.98 17.20 1.96
CA GLY A 195 6.14 17.76 3.01
C GLY A 195 4.99 16.83 3.40
N PRO A 196 3.92 17.36 4.01
CA PRO A 196 2.86 16.54 4.57
C PRO A 196 1.90 16.00 3.50
N ASN A 197 1.46 14.75 3.66
CA ASN A 197 0.33 14.17 2.94
C ASN A 197 -1.02 14.74 3.41
N TYR A 198 -2.12 14.28 2.81
CA TYR A 198 -3.48 14.72 3.17
C TYR A 198 -3.93 14.37 4.61
N THR A 199 -3.17 13.55 5.33
CA THR A 199 -3.38 13.26 6.76
C THR A 199 -2.52 14.13 7.69
N GLY A 200 -1.72 15.05 7.13
CA GLY A 200 -0.81 15.94 7.84
C GLY A 200 0.54 15.31 8.20
N GLN A 201 0.82 14.08 7.78
CA GLN A 201 2.07 13.36 8.08
C GLN A 201 3.11 13.55 6.98
N PRO A 202 4.42 13.62 7.29
CA PRO A 202 5.48 13.65 6.27
C PRO A 202 5.31 12.51 5.27
N ALA A 203 5.53 12.77 3.99
CA ALA A 203 5.39 11.76 2.94
C ALA A 203 6.42 11.97 1.83
N VAL A 204 6.46 11.02 0.90
CA VAL A 204 7.32 11.11 -0.28
C VAL A 204 6.50 11.36 -1.54
N ASP A 205 6.98 12.23 -2.42
CA ASP A 205 6.44 12.37 -3.77
C ASP A 205 7.23 11.48 -4.74
N SER A 206 6.52 10.73 -5.57
CA SER A 206 7.10 9.79 -6.53
C SER A 206 7.26 10.43 -7.91
N TYR A 207 8.47 10.38 -8.48
CA TYR A 207 8.78 11.02 -9.75
C TYR A 207 8.90 10.00 -10.87
N TYR A 208 8.33 10.33 -12.03
CA TYR A 208 8.31 9.46 -13.20
C TYR A 208 8.65 10.19 -14.49
N GLY A 209 9.21 9.46 -15.44
CA GLY A 209 9.41 9.89 -16.83
C GLY A 209 8.62 9.02 -17.79
N SER A 210 8.35 9.51 -19.01
CA SER A 210 7.83 8.66 -20.08
C SER A 210 8.78 7.50 -20.38
N HIS A 211 8.25 6.35 -20.79
CA HIS A 211 9.06 5.39 -21.53
C HIS A 211 9.57 6.11 -22.78
N GLY A 212 10.89 6.10 -22.99
CA GLY A 212 11.47 6.63 -24.22
C GLY A 212 11.03 5.84 -25.44
#